data_AF-A0A2E3MLW4-F1
#
_entry.id   AF-A0A2E3MLW4-F1
#
_cell.length_a   1.000
_cell.length_b   1.000
_cell.length_c   1.000
_cell.angle_alpha   90.00
_cell.angle_beta   90.00
_cell.angle_gamma   90.00
#
_symmetry.space_group_name_H-M   'P 1'
#
loop_
_entity.id
_entity.type
_entity.pdbx_description
1 polymer ?
#
loop_
_entity_poly.entity_id
_entity_poly.type
_entity_poly.pdbx_seq_one_letter_code
_entity_poly.pdbx_strand_id
1 'polypeptide(L)'
;MEINGPGAIHGPHSLNGIHRSQSTSPVEPGYSQPIDELDISPHAELMSRIHEIPDVRSHLVDEIRQQIMDGTYETPERLQVAVDRLLDELS
;
A
#
# COMPACT_ATOMS: atom_id res chain seq x y z
N MET A 1 44.99 -37.89 28.46
CA MET A 1 45.37 -38.63 27.24
C MET A 1 44.11 -39.22 26.64
N GLU A 2 44.10 -39.31 25.31
CA GLU A 2 43.11 -39.98 24.45
C GLU A 2 41.78 -39.25 24.22
N ILE A 3 41.82 -38.44 23.15
CA ILE A 3 40.71 -38.16 22.26
C ILE A 3 40.35 -39.43 21.47
N ASN A 4 39.07 -39.81 21.44
CA ASN A 4 38.55 -40.81 20.51
C ASN A 4 37.47 -40.18 19.64
N GLY A 5 37.57 -40.48 18.34
CA GLY A 5 37.08 -39.70 17.21
C GLY A 5 35.60 -39.86 16.83
N PRO A 6 35.21 -39.29 15.67
CA PRO A 6 33.83 -38.99 15.30
C PRO A 6 33.16 -40.20 14.64
N GLY A 7 31.97 -40.58 15.13
CA GLY A 7 31.22 -41.67 14.51
C GLY A 7 29.84 -41.90 15.11
N ALA A 8 28.84 -41.20 14.57
CA ALA A 8 27.57 -41.77 14.11
C ALA A 8 26.61 -40.62 13.78
N ILE A 9 26.48 -40.35 12.48
CA ILE A 9 25.36 -39.60 11.92
C ILE A 9 24.05 -40.33 12.26
N HIS A 10 23.20 -39.71 13.08
CA HIS A 10 21.80 -40.10 13.17
C HIS A 10 20.98 -39.08 12.37
N GLY A 11 20.30 -39.55 11.32
CA GLY A 11 19.33 -38.74 10.59
C GLY A 11 18.11 -38.41 11.47
N PRO A 12 17.32 -37.38 11.13
CA PRO A 12 16.17 -36.99 11.93
C PRO A 12 15.12 -38.11 11.94
N HIS A 13 14.88 -38.72 13.09
CA HIS A 13 13.74 -39.62 13.28
C HIS A 13 12.52 -38.78 13.69
N SER A 14 11.55 -38.63 12.78
CA SER A 14 10.26 -38.04 13.11
C SER A 14 9.41 -39.05 13.88
N LEU A 15 9.23 -38.85 15.18
CA LEU A 15 8.23 -39.57 15.97
C LEU A 15 6.95 -38.74 15.98
N ASN A 16 5.94 -39.21 15.24
CA ASN A 16 4.62 -38.59 15.19
C ASN A 16 3.65 -39.28 16.17
N GLY A 17 3.12 -38.49 17.10
CA GLY A 17 1.81 -38.67 17.74
C GLY A 17 1.79 -39.40 19.09
N ILE A 18 1.27 -38.73 20.13
CA ILE A 18 -0.06 -38.98 20.73
C ILE A 18 -0.44 -37.71 21.51
N HIS A 19 -1.63 -37.18 21.24
CA HIS A 19 -2.22 -36.00 21.89
C HIS A 19 -2.23 -36.14 23.41
N ARG A 20 -1.61 -35.19 24.14
CA ARG A 20 -1.79 -35.04 25.58
C ARG A 20 -2.13 -33.60 25.94
N SER A 21 -3.31 -33.50 26.55
CA SER A 21 -3.95 -32.38 27.23
C SER A 21 -3.08 -31.17 27.58
N GLN A 22 -3.56 -30.02 27.13
CA GLN A 22 -3.37 -28.66 27.68
C GLN A 22 -2.56 -28.59 28.98
N SER A 23 -1.35 -28.08 28.87
CA SER A 23 -0.68 -27.35 29.93
C SER A 23 -0.55 -25.91 29.45
N THR A 24 -1.25 -24.99 30.11
CA THR A 24 -1.12 -23.55 29.92
C THR A 24 0.32 -23.14 30.26
N SER A 25 1.15 -22.96 29.23
CA SER A 25 2.43 -22.29 29.40
C SER A 25 2.16 -20.84 29.84
N PRO A 26 2.94 -20.29 30.79
CA PRO A 26 2.92 -18.86 31.05
C PRO A 26 3.15 -18.13 29.73
N VAL A 27 2.29 -17.17 29.42
CA VAL A 27 2.54 -16.23 28.32
C VAL A 27 3.80 -15.47 28.72
N GLU A 28 4.95 -15.88 28.19
CA GLU A 28 6.12 -15.01 28.21
C GLU A 28 5.67 -13.71 27.53
N PRO A 29 5.93 -12.53 28.13
CA PRO A 29 5.64 -11.28 27.47
C PRO A 29 6.47 -11.29 26.19
N GLY A 30 5.80 -11.55 25.06
CA GLY A 30 6.43 -11.49 23.76
C GLY A 30 7.07 -10.12 23.67
N TYR A 31 8.39 -10.10 23.46
CA TYR A 31 9.14 -8.88 23.27
C TYR A 31 8.42 -8.06 22.20
N SER A 32 7.73 -7.00 22.61
CA SER A 32 7.14 -6.03 21.70
C SER A 32 8.30 -5.49 20.88
N GLN A 33 8.33 -5.82 19.60
CA GLN A 33 9.33 -5.22 18.72
C GLN A 33 9.16 -3.71 18.82
N PRO A 34 10.27 -2.95 18.89
CA PRO A 34 10.18 -1.49 18.91
C PRO A 34 9.39 -1.08 17.67
N ILE A 35 8.27 -0.40 17.90
CA ILE A 35 7.44 0.15 16.83
C ILE A 35 8.25 1.33 16.29
N ASP A 36 8.75 1.18 15.06
CA ASP A 36 9.39 2.27 14.34
C ASP A 36 8.30 3.28 13.94
N GLU A 37 8.34 4.46 14.55
CA GLU A 37 7.39 5.54 14.30
C GLU A 37 8.05 6.59 13.41
N LEU A 38 7.46 6.80 12.23
CA LEU A 38 7.89 7.82 11.28
C LEU A 38 6.92 8.99 11.36
N ASP A 39 7.43 10.16 11.74
CA ASP A 39 6.67 11.41 11.72
C ASP A 39 6.96 12.15 10.40
N ILE A 40 5.96 12.21 9.53
CA ILE A 40 6.08 12.88 8.23
C ILE A 40 5.57 14.31 8.36
N SER A 41 6.44 15.27 8.06
CA SER A 41 6.03 16.67 8.07
C SER A 41 4.90 16.92 7.05
N PRO A 42 3.93 17.81 7.35
CA PRO A 42 2.85 18.15 6.42
C PRO A 42 3.34 18.63 5.05
N HIS A 43 4.53 19.24 4.99
CA HIS A 43 5.15 19.70 3.75
C HIS A 43 5.62 18.53 2.89
N ALA A 44 6.16 17.47 3.49
CA ALA A 44 6.62 16.28 2.77
C ALA A 44 5.44 15.50 2.17
N GLU A 45 4.32 15.41 2.91
CA GLU A 45 3.08 14.82 2.37
C GLU A 45 2.56 15.60 1.16
N LEU A 46 2.56 16.94 1.23
CA LEU A 46 2.12 17.79 0.13
C LEU A 46 3.03 17.64 -1.10
N MET A 47 4.35 17.56 -0.91
CA MET A 47 5.31 17.33 -2.00
C MET A 47 5.14 15.95 -2.65
N SER A 48 4.86 14.91 -1.85
CA SER A 48 4.54 13.58 -2.38
C SER A 48 3.30 13.63 -3.28
N ARG A 49 2.23 14.29 -2.81
CA ARG A 49 0.99 14.47 -3.59
C ARG A 49 1.23 15.25 -4.89
N ILE A 50 2.11 16.25 -4.88
CA ILE A 50 2.49 16.98 -6.10
C ILE A 50 3.23 16.06 -7.09
N HIS A 51 4.12 15.20 -6.59
CA HIS A 51 4.84 14.24 -7.43
C HIS A 51 3.94 13.16 -8.05
N GLU A 52 2.81 12.86 -7.41
CA GLU A 52 1.78 11.95 -7.93
C GLU A 52 0.93 12.59 -9.05
N ILE A 53 0.98 13.91 -9.21
CA ILE A 53 0.25 14.59 -10.28
C ILE A 53 0.95 14.24 -11.61
N PRO A 54 0.25 13.56 -12.54
CA PRO A 54 0.83 13.26 -13.84
C PRO A 54 1.13 14.54 -14.61
N ASP A 55 2.14 14.47 -15.48
CA ASP A 55 2.52 15.59 -16.34
C ASP A 55 1.31 16.16 -17.11
N VAL A 56 1.30 17.48 -17.25
CA VAL A 56 0.25 18.16 -18.01
C VAL A 56 0.28 17.65 -19.45
N ARG A 57 -0.86 17.11 -19.89
CA ARG A 57 -1.08 16.68 -21.27
C ARG A 57 -1.27 17.90 -22.19
N SER A 58 -0.19 18.65 -22.42
CA SER A 58 -0.18 19.93 -23.15
C SER A 58 -0.98 19.89 -24.45
N HIS A 59 -0.78 18.85 -25.27
CA HIS A 59 -1.51 18.65 -26.52
C HIS A 59 -3.03 18.64 -26.35
N LEU A 60 -3.54 17.90 -25.36
CA LEU A 60 -4.98 17.83 -25.09
C LEU A 60 -5.52 19.18 -24.61
N VAL A 61 -4.73 19.91 -23.81
CA VAL A 61 -5.11 21.23 -23.33
C VAL A 61 -5.22 22.21 -24.51
N ASP A 62 -4.26 22.18 -25.44
CA ASP A 62 -4.27 23.06 -26.60
C ASP A 62 -5.43 22.74 -27.54
N GLU A 63 -5.73 21.45 -27.76
CA GLU A 63 -6.91 21.03 -28.53
C GLU A 63 -8.21 21.53 -27.91
N ILE A 64 -8.39 21.36 -26.59
CA ILE A 64 -9.57 21.84 -25.88
C ILE A 64 -9.67 23.36 -25.94
N ARG A 65 -8.55 24.09 -25.81
CA ARG A 65 -8.55 25.55 -25.96
C ARG A 65 -9.06 25.97 -27.33
N GLN A 66 -8.62 25.31 -28.41
CA GLN A 66 -9.13 25.58 -29.75
C GLN A 66 -10.65 25.31 -29.84
N GLN A 67 -11.11 24.16 -29.34
CA GLN A 67 -12.56 23.84 -29.32
C GLN A 67 -13.39 24.89 -28.56
N ILE A 68 -12.85 25.48 -27.50
CA ILE A 68 -13.51 26.55 -26.74
C ILE A 68 -13.56 27.84 -27.55
N MET A 69 -12.44 28.21 -28.20
CA MET A 69 -12.39 29.40 -29.08
C MET A 69 -13.34 29.28 -30.27
N ASP A 70 -13.45 28.08 -30.83
CA ASP A 70 -14.35 27.77 -31.94
C ASP A 70 -15.81 27.61 -31.50
N GLY A 71 -16.08 27.62 -30.18
CA GLY A 71 -17.41 27.46 -29.60
C GLY A 71 -17.98 26.04 -29.73
N THR A 72 -17.18 25.04 -30.11
CA THR A 72 -17.62 23.65 -30.32
C THR A 72 -17.45 22.78 -29.08
N TYR A 73 -16.82 23.30 -28.02
CA TYR A 73 -16.60 22.55 -26.80
C TYR A 73 -17.89 22.30 -26.00
N GLU A 74 -18.83 23.25 -26.05
CA GLU A 74 -20.08 23.26 -25.28
C GLU A 74 -21.18 22.47 -25.98
N THR A 75 -21.20 21.16 -25.74
CA THR A 75 -22.25 20.25 -26.22
C THR A 75 -23.26 19.95 -25.10
N PRO A 76 -24.56 19.71 -25.40
CA PRO A 76 -25.55 19.33 -24.40
C PRO A 76 -25.14 18.16 -23.50
N GLU A 77 -24.47 17.17 -24.08
CA GLU A 77 -24.03 15.95 -23.38
C GLU A 77 -22.93 16.27 -22.35
N ARG A 78 -21.95 17.10 -22.72
CA ARG A 78 -20.89 17.57 -21.81
C ARG A 78 -21.45 18.43 -20.68
N LEU A 79 -22.45 19.27 -20.96
CA LEU A 79 -23.10 20.10 -19.95
C LEU A 79 -23.87 19.25 -18.94
N GLN A 80 -24.62 18.24 -19.40
CA GLN A 80 -25.33 17.33 -18.51
C GLN A 80 -24.35 16.63 -17.54
N VAL A 81 -23.27 16.05 -18.08
CA VAL A 81 -22.26 15.38 -17.26
C VAL A 81 -21.58 16.34 -16.28
N ALA A 82 -21.32 17.59 -16.69
CA ALA A 82 -20.72 18.59 -15.80
C ALA A 82 -21.66 18.95 -14.64
N VAL A 83 -22.95 19.11 -14.93
CA VAL A 83 -23.98 19.39 -13.91
C VAL A 83 -24.12 18.21 -12.95
N ASP A 84 -24.21 16.98 -13.46
CA ASP A 84 -24.36 15.78 -12.63
C ASP A 84 -23.18 15.64 -11.65
N ARG A 85 -21.94 15.79 -12.14
CA ARG A 85 -20.74 15.73 -11.29
C ARG A 85 -20.67 16.85 -10.25
N LEU A 86 -21.13 18.05 -10.60
CA LEU A 86 -21.19 19.15 -9.66
C LEU A 86 -22.17 18.86 -8.52
N LEU A 87 -23.31 18.24 -8.82
CA LEU A 87 -24.27 17.83 -7.81
C LEU A 87 -23.72 16.73 -6.91
N ASP A 88 -22.97 15.77 -7.46
CA ASP A 88 -22.28 14.71 -6.70
C ASP A 88 -21.22 15.29 -5.74
N GLU A 89 -20.50 16.34 -6.13
CA GLU A 89 -19.49 16.98 -5.29
C GLU A 89 -20.10 17.74 -4.09
N LEU A 90 -21.33 18.22 -4.23
CA LEU A 90 -22.03 18.98 -3.20
C LEU A 90 -22.80 18.10 -2.20
N SER A 91 -22.97 16.81 -2.47
CA SER A 91 -23.67 15.85 -1.59
C SER A 91 -22.76 15.26 -0.53
#